data_AF-A0A4U0TIN8-F1
#
_entry.id   AF-A0A4U0TIN8-F1
#
_cell.length_a   1.000
_cell.length_b   1.000
_cell.length_c   1.000
_cell.angle_alpha   90.00
_cell.angle_beta   90.00
_cell.angle_gamma   90.00
#
_symmetry.space_group_name_H-M   'P 1'
#
loop_
_entity.id
_entity.type
_entity.pdbx_description
1 polymer ?
#
loop_
_entity_poly.entity_id
_entity_poly.type
_entity_poly.pdbx_seq_one_letter_code
_entity_poly.pdbx_strand_id
1 'polypeptide(L)'
;MSVLKNNGITDYRHQAQKVRIEDFREYDNVLGMDGENVEDLRDLVKRATKKSSLSGEEAGRGHLYGEFGGKTKKEEIGDPYYGGRDGFEVAYEQVTRFGKALLQHIEMQAGKELGSNAP
;
A
#
# COMPACT_ATOMS: atom_id res chain seq x y z
N MET A 1 12.71 -14.44 2.79
CA MET A 1 13.08 -14.81 1.40
C MET A 1 12.63 -16.19 0.95
N SER A 2 12.67 -17.22 1.81
CA SER A 2 12.22 -18.57 1.44
C SER A 2 10.76 -18.62 0.97
N VAL A 3 9.85 -17.89 1.63
CA VAL A 3 8.43 -17.82 1.26
C VAL A 3 8.23 -17.31 -0.17
N LEU A 4 8.90 -16.21 -0.55
CA LEU A 4 8.85 -15.69 -1.93
C LEU A 4 9.35 -16.74 -2.95
N LYS A 5 10.48 -17.38 -2.67
CA LYS A 5 11.06 -18.41 -3.55
C LYS A 5 10.13 -19.62 -3.70
N ASN A 6 9.52 -20.09 -2.61
CA ASN A 6 8.59 -21.21 -2.64
C ASN A 6 7.33 -20.91 -3.48
N ASN A 7 6.97 -19.63 -3.56
CA ASN A 7 5.86 -19.14 -4.36
C ASN A 7 6.28 -18.67 -5.77
N GLY A 8 7.49 -19.03 -6.23
CA GLY A 8 7.96 -18.75 -7.59
C GLY A 8 8.41 -17.31 -7.83
N ILE A 9 8.44 -16.46 -6.80
CA ILE A 9 8.94 -15.08 -6.90
C ILE A 9 10.44 -15.11 -6.66
N THR A 10 11.20 -15.20 -7.75
CA THR A 10 12.67 -15.33 -7.70
C THR A 10 13.42 -14.18 -8.37
N ASP A 11 12.76 -13.41 -9.23
CA ASP A 11 13.35 -12.26 -9.91
C ASP A 11 12.78 -10.96 -9.34
N TYR A 12 13.46 -10.43 -8.33
CA TYR A 12 13.13 -9.14 -7.73
C TYR A 12 14.41 -8.45 -7.25
N ARG A 13 14.37 -7.12 -7.26
CA ARG A 13 15.37 -6.27 -6.61
C ARG A 13 14.61 -5.29 -5.74
N HIS A 14 14.91 -5.28 -4.45
CA HIS A 14 14.33 -4.33 -3.51
C HIS A 14 15.39 -3.88 -2.53
N GLN A 15 15.19 -2.70 -1.97
CA GLN A 15 15.98 -2.15 -0.88
C GLN A 15 15.05 -1.43 0.08
N ALA A 16 15.35 -1.52 1.38
CA ALA A 16 14.61 -0.74 2.37
C ALA A 16 14.81 0.75 2.12
N GLN A 17 13.70 1.50 2.08
CA GLN A 17 13.69 2.95 1.93
C GLN A 17 12.74 3.55 2.97
N LYS A 18 13.10 4.72 3.48
CA LYS A 18 12.22 5.52 4.33
C LYS A 18 11.27 6.33 3.45
N VAL A 19 9.97 6.28 3.77
CA VAL A 19 8.93 7.09 3.10
C VAL A 19 9.22 8.58 3.28
N ARG A 20 9.02 9.35 2.20
CA ARG A 20 9.21 10.80 2.11
C ARG A 20 7.95 11.47 1.59
N ILE A 21 7.91 12.80 1.67
CA ILE A 21 6.77 13.59 1.20
C ILE A 21 6.67 13.50 -0.33
N GLU A 22 7.81 13.39 -1.02
CA GLU A 22 7.88 13.25 -2.48
C GLU A 22 7.16 12.00 -2.98
N ASP A 23 7.13 10.93 -2.19
CA ASP A 23 6.43 9.69 -2.56
C ASP A 23 4.92 9.94 -2.74
N PHE A 24 4.31 10.87 -1.99
CA PHE A 24 2.90 11.24 -2.15
C PHE A 24 2.61 12.05 -3.42
N ARG A 25 3.64 12.64 -4.04
CA ARG A 25 3.53 13.32 -5.33
C ARG A 25 3.74 12.35 -6.49
N GLU A 26 4.68 11.43 -6.30
CA GLU A 26 5.08 10.45 -7.32
C GLU A 26 4.08 9.30 -7.47
N TYR A 27 3.51 8.83 -6.37
CA TYR A 27 2.62 7.66 -6.36
C TYR A 27 1.18 8.05 -6.03
N ASP A 28 0.23 7.42 -6.73
CA ASP A 28 -1.21 7.59 -6.48
C ASP A 28 -1.69 6.86 -5.23
N ASN A 29 -0.97 5.82 -4.81
CA ASN A 29 -1.29 4.99 -3.66
C ASN A 29 -0.03 4.75 -2.82
N VAL A 30 -0.03 5.25 -1.58
CA VAL A 30 1.00 5.00 -0.56
C VAL A 30 0.40 4.09 0.51
N LEU A 31 0.88 2.84 0.59
CA LEU A 31 0.21 1.78 1.33
C LEU A 31 0.96 1.44 2.64
N GLY A 32 0.30 1.65 3.77
CA GLY A 32 0.74 1.15 5.07
C GLY A 32 0.28 -0.30 5.30
N MET A 33 1.12 -1.12 5.92
CA MET A 33 0.81 -2.54 6.17
C MET A 33 -0.09 -2.75 7.39
N ASP A 34 0.03 -1.86 8.37
CA ASP A 34 -0.70 -1.87 9.65
C ASP A 34 -1.13 -0.44 10.05
N GLY A 35 -1.78 -0.32 11.21
CA GLY A 35 -2.24 0.96 11.75
C GLY A 35 -1.11 1.93 12.10
N GLU A 36 0.03 1.44 12.59
CA GLU A 36 1.19 2.26 12.96
C GLU A 36 1.82 2.90 11.71
N ASN A 37 2.00 2.13 10.64
CA ASN A 37 2.47 2.65 9.35
C ASN A 37 1.52 3.74 8.83
N VAL A 38 0.21 3.53 8.90
CA VAL A 38 -0.78 4.51 8.43
C VAL A 38 -0.77 5.77 9.30
N GLU A 39 -0.55 5.64 10.60
CA GLU A 39 -0.37 6.79 11.49
C GLU A 39 0.88 7.60 11.12
N ASP A 40 2.01 6.94 10.87
CA ASP A 40 3.25 7.58 10.41
C ASP A 40 3.05 8.32 9.07
N LEU A 41 2.34 7.71 8.11
CA LEU A 41 1.97 8.36 6.85
C LEU A 41 1.11 9.60 7.09
N ARG A 42 0.09 9.51 7.96
CA ARG A 42 -0.79 10.64 8.30
C ARG A 42 -0.01 11.78 8.97
N ASP A 43 0.95 11.46 9.83
CA ASP A 43 1.79 12.45 10.49
C ASP A 43 2.77 13.15 9.53
N LEU A 44 3.28 12.42 8.53
CA LEU A 44 4.04 13.02 7.42
C LEU A 44 3.15 14.00 6.62
N VAL A 45 1.97 13.54 6.20
CA VAL A 45 1.00 14.36 5.45
C VAL A 45 0.60 15.61 6.24
N LYS A 46 0.21 15.47 7.50
CA LYS A 46 -0.20 16.58 8.37
C LYS A 46 0.88 17.65 8.50
N ARG A 47 2.15 17.25 8.60
CA ARG A 47 3.29 18.18 8.64
C ARG A 47 3.50 18.87 7.28
N ALA A 48 3.32 18.15 6.18
CA ALA A 48 3.46 18.68 4.83
C ALA A 48 2.33 19.66 4.46
N THR A 49 1.07 19.32 4.75
CA THR A 49 -0.10 20.19 4.50
C THR A 49 -0.02 21.48 5.31
N LYS A 50 0.43 21.43 6.58
CA LYS A 50 0.70 22.64 7.38
C LYS A 50 1.71 23.60 6.74
N LYS A 51 2.60 23.08 5.90
CA LYS A 51 3.61 23.85 5.16
C LYS A 51 3.19 24.11 3.70
N SER A 52 1.92 23.86 3.35
CA SER A 52 1.41 23.93 1.97
C SER A 52 2.26 23.15 0.96
N SER A 53 2.88 22.05 1.40
CA SER A 53 3.80 21.25 0.59
C SER A 53 3.12 20.09 -0.14
N LEU A 54 1.87 19.77 0.20
CA LEU A 54 1.03 18.81 -0.51
C LEU A 54 -0.33 19.44 -0.78
N SER A 55 -0.91 19.13 -1.94
CA SER A 55 -2.30 19.41 -2.27
C SER A 55 -3.25 18.52 -1.43
N GLY A 56 -4.54 18.86 -1.42
CA GLY A 56 -5.55 18.03 -0.74
C GLY A 56 -5.68 16.63 -1.36
N GLU A 57 -5.48 16.52 -2.67
CA GLU A 57 -5.48 15.23 -3.38
C GLU A 57 -4.27 14.40 -2.99
N GLU A 58 -3.05 14.96 -3.05
CA GLU A 58 -1.81 14.26 -2.69
C GLU A 58 -1.82 13.82 -1.22
N ALA A 59 -2.38 14.64 -0.33
CA ALA A 59 -2.56 14.32 1.08
C ALA A 59 -3.51 13.13 1.32
N GLY A 60 -4.39 12.82 0.36
CA GLY A 60 -5.38 11.75 0.44
C GLY A 60 -4.88 10.37 -0.01
N ARG A 61 -3.65 10.25 -0.51
CA ARG A 61 -3.11 9.04 -1.16
C ARG A 61 -2.57 7.98 -0.19
N GLY A 62 -2.61 8.23 1.12
CA GLY A 62 -2.16 7.31 2.16
C GLY A 62 -3.27 6.36 2.62
N HIS A 63 -3.10 5.05 2.44
CA HIS A 63 -4.13 4.03 2.72
C HIS A 63 -3.57 2.86 3.53
N LEU A 64 -4.43 2.20 4.32
CA LEU A 64 -4.13 0.86 4.83
C LEU A 64 -4.26 -0.15 3.69
N TYR A 65 -3.27 -1.03 3.49
CA TYR A 65 -3.31 -1.97 2.37
C TYR A 65 -4.51 -2.94 2.46
N GLY A 66 -4.92 -3.31 3.67
CA GLY A 66 -6.11 -4.12 3.92
C GLY A 66 -7.44 -3.46 3.53
N GLU A 67 -7.49 -2.14 3.27
CA GLU A 67 -8.72 -1.49 2.78
C GLU A 67 -9.16 -2.05 1.41
N PHE A 68 -8.20 -2.53 0.60
CA PHE A 68 -8.47 -2.98 -0.76
C PHE A 68 -8.98 -4.42 -0.82
N GLY A 69 -8.45 -5.33 0.00
CA GLY A 69 -8.77 -6.76 -0.09
C GLY A 69 -8.89 -7.48 1.23
N GLY A 70 -8.93 -6.74 2.35
CA GLY A 70 -9.11 -7.28 3.69
C GLY A 70 -10.48 -7.93 3.88
N LYS A 71 -10.54 -8.96 4.74
CA LYS A 71 -11.79 -9.54 5.27
C LYS A 71 -12.59 -8.46 6.00
N THR A 72 -11.88 -7.50 6.57
CA THR A 72 -12.43 -6.24 7.06
C THR A 72 -11.62 -5.10 6.45
N LYS A 73 -12.21 -3.89 6.39
CA LYS A 73 -11.49 -2.67 5.95
C LYS A 73 -10.33 -2.25 6.87
N LYS A 74 -10.13 -2.95 8.00
CA LYS A 74 -9.10 -2.69 8.99
C LYS A 74 -8.19 -3.90 9.18
N GLU A 75 -8.19 -4.85 8.24
CA GLU A 75 -7.29 -5.99 8.33
C GLU A 75 -5.85 -5.51 8.14
N GLU A 76 -5.00 -5.79 9.12
CA GLU A 76 -3.58 -5.41 9.11
C GLU A 76 -2.73 -6.62 8.73
N ILE A 77 -1.61 -6.35 8.06
CA ILE A 77 -0.53 -7.34 7.90
C ILE A 77 0.37 -7.17 9.11
N GLY A 78 0.23 -8.09 10.07
CA GLY A 78 1.09 -8.11 11.24
C GLY A 78 2.55 -8.34 10.86
N ASP A 79 3.46 -7.80 11.68
CA ASP A 79 4.90 -7.95 11.45
C ASP A 79 5.30 -9.45 11.48
N PRO A 80 5.78 -10.01 10.34
CA PRO A 80 6.07 -11.43 10.23
C PRO A 80 7.31 -11.85 11.04
N TYR A 81 8.15 -10.91 11.49
CA TYR A 81 9.35 -11.23 12.27
C TYR A 81 9.02 -11.78 13.67
N TYR A 82 7.85 -11.47 14.22
CA TYR A 82 7.41 -11.98 15.53
C TYR A 82 6.79 -13.39 15.46
N GLY A 83 6.39 -13.85 14.26
CA GLY A 83 5.71 -15.13 14.05
C GLY A 83 6.59 -16.26 13.49
N GLY A 84 7.90 -16.02 13.30
CA GLY A 84 8.78 -16.98 12.63
C GLY A 84 8.32 -17.29 11.19
N ARG A 85 8.49 -18.53 10.73
CA ARG A 85 8.16 -18.90 9.33
C ARG A 85 6.67 -18.76 9.00
N ASP A 86 5.80 -19.09 9.95
CA ASP A 86 4.34 -19.05 9.75
C ASP A 86 3.84 -17.62 9.57
N GLY A 87 4.48 -16.65 10.24
CA GLY A 87 4.20 -15.23 10.06
C GLY A 87 4.42 -14.75 8.63
N PHE A 88 5.49 -15.21 7.96
CA PHE A 88 5.74 -14.85 6.56
C PHE A 88 4.77 -15.48 5.57
N GLU A 89 4.29 -16.70 5.81
CA GLU A 89 3.28 -17.34 4.96
C GLU A 89 1.92 -16.63 5.08
N VAL A 90 1.53 -16.24 6.30
CA VAL A 90 0.32 -15.43 6.54
C VAL A 90 0.43 -14.06 5.86
N ALA A 91 1.56 -13.36 6.06
CA ALA A 91 1.78 -12.06 5.40
C ALA A 91 1.75 -12.20 3.88
N TYR A 92 2.31 -13.28 3.31
CA TYR A 92 2.25 -13.54 1.88
C TYR A 92 0.82 -13.75 1.36
N GLU A 93 -0.01 -14.53 2.08
CA GLU A 93 -1.42 -14.72 1.72
C GLU A 93 -2.18 -13.39 1.71
N GLN A 94 -2.01 -12.59 2.76
CA GLN A 94 -2.65 -11.28 2.89
C GLN A 94 -2.19 -10.31 1.78
N VAL A 95 -0.87 -10.14 1.59
CA VAL A 95 -0.31 -9.28 0.52
C VAL A 95 -0.81 -9.69 -0.86
N THR A 96 -0.87 -11.01 -1.13
CA THR A 96 -1.33 -11.52 -2.43
C THR A 96 -2.82 -11.23 -2.63
N ARG A 97 -3.64 -11.44 -1.60
CA ARG A 97 -5.08 -11.18 -1.65
C ARG A 97 -5.37 -9.69 -1.81
N PHE A 98 -4.69 -8.84 -1.04
CA PHE A 98 -4.86 -7.39 -1.10
C PHE A 98 -4.40 -6.85 -2.45
N GLY A 99 -3.29 -7.37 -2.99
CA GLY A 99 -2.76 -6.96 -4.29
C GLY A 99 -3.71 -7.24 -5.45
N LYS A 100 -4.39 -8.38 -5.44
CA LYS A 100 -5.42 -8.69 -6.46
C LYS A 100 -6.58 -7.69 -6.42
N ALA A 101 -7.03 -7.33 -5.22
CA ALA A 101 -8.13 -6.40 -5.08
C ALA A 101 -7.71 -4.94 -5.37
N LEU A 102 -6.48 -4.56 -5.02
CA LEU A 102 -5.89 -3.28 -5.41
C LEU A 102 -5.77 -3.17 -6.94
N LEU A 103 -5.32 -4.23 -7.63
CA LEU A 103 -5.25 -4.24 -9.09
C LEU A 103 -6.63 -3.99 -9.71
N GLN A 104 -7.66 -4.69 -9.23
CA GLN A 104 -9.04 -4.47 -9.68
C GLN A 104 -9.51 -3.03 -9.41
N HIS A 105 -9.15 -2.46 -8.25
CA HIS A 105 -9.44 -1.08 -7.93
C HIS A 105 -8.83 -0.12 -8.95
N ILE A 106 -7.54 -0.28 -9.26
CA ILE A 106 -6.81 0.54 -10.22
C ILE A 106 -7.40 0.39 -11.63
N GLU A 107 -7.69 -0.83 -12.09
CA GLU A 107 -8.32 -1.08 -13.39
C GLU A 107 -9.70 -0.40 -13.52
N MET A 108 -10.50 -0.42 -12.45
CA MET A 108 -11.80 0.26 -12.43
C MET A 108 -11.67 1.78 -12.47
N GLN A 109 -10.68 2.37 -11.79
CA GLN A 109 -10.41 3.81 -11.85
C GLN A 109 -9.97 4.22 -13.27
N ALA A 110 -8.98 3.50 -13.82
CA ALA A 110 -8.49 3.75 -15.18
C ALA A 110 -9.61 3.62 -16.23
N GLY A 111 -10.48 2.62 -16.09
CA GLY A 111 -11.64 2.47 -16.98
C GLY A 111 -12.63 3.64 -16.91
N LYS A 112 -12.85 4.20 -15.72
CA LYS A 112 -13.70 5.40 -15.55
C LYS A 112 -13.07 6.64 -16.15
N GLU A 113 -11.76 6.83 -15.97
CA GLU A 113 -11.03 7.97 -16.53
C GLU A 113 -11.01 7.93 -18.07
N LEU A 114 -10.80 6.74 -18.65
CA LEU A 114 -10.87 6.54 -20.10
C LEU A 114 -12.29 6.72 -20.65
N GLY A 115 -13.32 6.25 -19.92
CA GLY A 115 -14.72 6.41 -20.30
C GLY A 115 -15.27 7.84 -20.13
N SER A 116 -14.72 8.61 -19.19
CA SER A 116 -15.12 10.00 -18.92
C SER A 116 -14.45 11.01 -19.86
N ASN A 117 -13.39 10.59 -20.57
CA ASN A 117 -12.70 11.34 -21.62
C ASN A 117 -13.15 10.98 -23.05
N ALA A 118 -14.22 10.19 -23.20
CA ALA A 118 -14.83 9.96 -24.52
C ALA A 118 -15.53 11.24 -25.00
N PRO A 119 -15.32 11.67 -26.26
CA PRO A 119 -15.86 12.93 -26.80
C PRO A 119 -17.39 12.96 -26.89
#